data_AF-A0A7J8IDE1-F1
#
_entry.id   AF-A0A7J8IDE1-F1
#
_cell.length_a   1.000
_cell.length_b   1.000
_cell.length_c   1.000
_cell.angle_alpha   90.00
_cell.angle_beta   90.00
_cell.angle_gamma   90.00
#
_symmetry.space_group_name_H-M   'P 1'
#
loop_
_entity.id
_entity.type
_entity.pdbx_description
1 polymer ?
#
loop_
_entity_poly.entity_id
_entity_poly.type
_entity_poly.pdbx_seq_one_letter_code
_entity_poly.pdbx_strand_id
1 'polypeptide(L)'
;MALPNSQDNWCKEDTEQLLESMENNLPHKDNHTFKTTQSQMDWGKVVFKDFYGEMCKLKWLEISYKLRKVHTLKELVLEAKERVKNVYKNKKCKVHPDLPKKPLPPYLCFFKEKRLLYPQMHPKLRNQELTKVLSKKYKGLPEQMKLKYIQYFQKKKQEFKQKLAQFRKYHPDVVQNSKTSVVPKRSPTKDQKKFQGNVKEVKSLLENYFSELKFYGEPKKTPMNTYHKFYEDLWSSRELQDLPP
;
A
#
# COMPACT_ATOMS: atom_id res chain seq x y z
N MET A 1 30.49 -9.56 -24.66
CA MET A 1 29.61 -10.64 -25.13
C MET A 1 28.18 -10.27 -24.73
N ALA A 2 27.33 -9.97 -25.71
CA ALA A 2 25.94 -9.60 -25.48
C ALA A 2 25.08 -10.86 -25.38
N LEU A 3 24.25 -10.95 -24.34
CA LEU A 3 23.26 -12.03 -24.16
C LEU A 3 22.21 -11.95 -25.28
N PRO A 4 21.79 -13.08 -25.88
CA PRO A 4 20.77 -13.08 -26.91
C PRO A 4 19.43 -12.63 -26.31
N ASN A 5 18.86 -11.61 -26.93
CA ASN A 5 17.52 -11.10 -26.64
C ASN A 5 16.48 -12.04 -27.28
N SER A 6 16.35 -13.27 -26.78
CA SER A 6 15.23 -14.14 -27.15
C SER A 6 14.03 -13.74 -26.31
N GLN A 7 13.01 -13.21 -26.97
CA GLN A 7 11.67 -13.03 -26.43
C GLN A 7 11.13 -14.39 -25.98
N ASP A 8 11.36 -14.71 -24.73
CA ASP A 8 10.94 -15.97 -24.12
C ASP A 8 9.50 -15.76 -23.64
N ASN A 9 8.53 -16.10 -24.49
CA ASN A 9 7.08 -16.04 -24.22
C ASN A 9 6.69 -17.10 -23.16
N TRP A 10 7.20 -16.97 -21.94
CA TRP A 10 6.74 -17.75 -20.80
C TRP A 10 5.36 -17.27 -20.39
N CYS A 11 4.35 -18.11 -20.59
CA CYS A 11 3.01 -17.81 -20.08
C CYS A 11 2.94 -18.03 -18.56
N LYS A 12 1.82 -17.62 -17.96
CA LYS A 12 1.61 -17.75 -16.52
C LYS A 12 1.63 -19.24 -16.13
N GLU A 13 1.01 -20.06 -16.95
CA GLU A 13 0.88 -21.51 -16.80
C GLU A 13 2.24 -22.20 -16.86
N ASP A 14 3.11 -21.81 -17.79
CA ASP A 14 4.49 -22.34 -17.87
C ASP A 14 5.33 -21.95 -16.64
N THR A 15 5.12 -20.73 -16.14
CA THR A 15 5.79 -20.27 -14.92
C THR A 15 5.28 -21.04 -13.69
N GLU A 16 3.98 -21.32 -13.61
CA GLU A 16 3.41 -22.15 -12.54
C GLU A 16 3.95 -23.59 -12.60
N GLN A 17 4.03 -24.16 -13.80
CA GLN A 17 4.52 -25.53 -14.03
C GLN A 17 6.01 -25.68 -13.69
N LEU A 18 6.84 -24.67 -14.02
CA LEU A 18 8.23 -24.63 -13.56
C LEU A 18 8.34 -24.67 -12.03
N LEU A 19 7.57 -23.84 -11.35
CA LEU A 19 7.60 -23.74 -9.89
C LEU A 19 7.10 -25.02 -9.21
N GLU A 20 6.14 -25.72 -9.82
CA GLU A 20 5.66 -27.02 -9.36
C GLU A 20 6.70 -28.12 -9.55
N SER A 21 7.32 -28.20 -10.72
CA SER A 21 8.45 -29.11 -10.97
C SER A 21 9.62 -28.85 -10.02
N MET A 22 9.92 -27.60 -9.71
CA MET A 22 10.93 -27.26 -8.71
C MET A 22 10.54 -27.73 -7.32
N GLU A 23 9.32 -27.46 -6.86
CA GLU A 23 8.84 -27.89 -5.54
C GLU A 23 8.91 -29.42 -5.36
N ASN A 24 8.53 -30.17 -6.38
CA ASN A 24 8.55 -31.64 -6.35
C ASN A 24 9.96 -32.24 -6.29
N ASN A 25 10.97 -31.50 -6.76
CA ASN A 25 12.37 -31.94 -6.75
C ASN A 25 13.16 -31.43 -5.53
N LEU A 26 12.54 -30.68 -4.61
CA LEU A 26 13.21 -30.18 -3.41
C LEU A 26 13.21 -31.21 -2.26
N PRO A 27 14.31 -31.29 -1.48
CA PRO A 27 14.33 -32.11 -0.28
C PRO A 27 13.32 -31.59 0.76
N HIS A 28 12.66 -32.52 1.46
CA HIS A 28 11.58 -32.19 2.40
C HIS A 28 12.02 -31.26 3.55
N LYS A 29 13.27 -31.40 4.01
CA LYS A 29 13.94 -30.50 4.97
C LYS A 29 15.13 -29.82 4.27
N ASP A 30 15.01 -28.52 4.02
CA ASP A 30 16.11 -27.70 3.50
C ASP A 30 16.69 -26.88 4.66
N ASN A 31 17.84 -27.33 5.17
CA ASN A 31 18.61 -26.59 6.18
C ASN A 31 19.76 -25.79 5.54
N HIS A 32 19.88 -25.83 4.21
CA HIS A 32 20.98 -25.22 3.48
C HIS A 32 20.58 -23.83 2.95
N THR A 33 21.59 -23.01 2.67
CA THR A 33 21.34 -21.70 2.05
C THR A 33 20.81 -21.89 0.64
N PHE A 34 19.94 -20.98 0.19
CA PHE A 34 19.37 -20.97 -1.17
C PHE A 34 20.39 -21.29 -2.27
N LYS A 35 21.59 -20.68 -2.21
CA LYS A 35 22.63 -20.87 -3.23
C LYS A 35 23.13 -22.31 -3.27
N THR A 36 23.31 -22.93 -2.11
CA THR A 36 23.77 -24.32 -1.98
C THR A 36 22.73 -25.27 -2.59
N THR A 37 21.46 -25.12 -2.20
CA THR A 37 20.36 -25.97 -2.69
C THR A 37 20.10 -25.76 -4.19
N GLN A 38 20.28 -24.53 -4.69
CA GLN A 38 20.15 -24.22 -6.12
C GLN A 38 21.25 -24.88 -6.95
N SER A 39 22.49 -24.91 -6.46
CA SER A 39 23.61 -25.56 -7.14
C SER A 39 23.50 -27.08 -7.16
N GLN A 40 22.88 -27.68 -6.14
CA GLN A 40 22.65 -29.12 -6.05
C GLN A 40 21.41 -29.59 -6.83
N MET A 41 20.59 -28.66 -7.34
CA MET A 41 19.37 -28.97 -8.07
C MET A 41 19.69 -29.58 -9.43
N ASP A 42 19.07 -30.74 -9.69
CA ASP A 42 19.13 -31.42 -10.97
C ASP A 42 18.14 -30.77 -11.95
N TRP A 43 18.64 -29.80 -12.72
CA TRP A 43 17.85 -29.09 -13.72
C TRP A 43 17.37 -30.01 -14.87
N GLY A 44 17.96 -31.20 -15.04
CA GLY A 44 17.48 -32.20 -15.98
C GLY A 44 16.12 -32.79 -15.58
N LYS A 45 15.81 -32.84 -14.28
CA LYS A 45 14.52 -33.32 -13.75
C LYS A 45 13.44 -32.23 -13.63
N VAL A 46 13.84 -30.97 -13.81
CA VAL A 46 12.95 -29.80 -13.81
C VAL A 46 12.52 -29.44 -15.24
N VAL A 47 12.94 -30.23 -16.24
CA VAL A 47 12.51 -30.13 -17.64
C VAL A 47 11.00 -30.41 -17.73
N PHE A 48 10.29 -29.52 -18.41
CA PHE A 48 8.87 -29.72 -18.72
C PHE A 48 8.57 -29.18 -20.12
N LYS A 49 7.67 -29.85 -20.83
CA LYS A 49 7.35 -29.54 -22.24
C LYS A 49 8.63 -29.52 -23.10
N ASP A 50 8.86 -28.42 -23.82
CA ASP A 50 10.02 -28.18 -24.70
C ASP A 50 11.10 -27.31 -24.02
N PHE A 51 10.97 -27.03 -22.72
CA PHE A 51 11.94 -26.21 -21.99
C PHE A 51 13.05 -27.08 -21.40
N TYR A 52 14.25 -26.96 -21.97
CA TYR A 52 15.46 -27.59 -21.46
C TYR A 52 15.84 -27.06 -20.06
N GLY A 53 16.58 -27.86 -19.28
CA GLY A 53 16.92 -27.53 -17.90
C GLY A 53 17.62 -26.17 -17.73
N GLU A 54 18.43 -25.77 -18.72
CA GLU A 54 19.08 -24.46 -18.75
C GLU A 54 18.08 -23.30 -18.91
N MET A 55 17.00 -23.49 -19.68
CA MET A 55 15.93 -22.49 -19.82
C MET A 55 15.16 -22.33 -18.50
N CYS A 56 14.86 -23.45 -17.83
CA CYS A 56 14.23 -23.46 -16.50
C CYS A 56 15.09 -22.74 -15.46
N LYS A 57 16.40 -22.97 -15.49
CA LYS A 57 17.38 -22.32 -14.61
C LYS A 57 17.48 -20.81 -14.85
N LEU A 58 17.54 -20.39 -16.10
CA LEU A 58 17.54 -18.96 -16.47
C LEU A 58 16.26 -18.27 -16.00
N LYS A 59 15.11 -18.90 -16.21
CA LYS A 59 13.83 -18.36 -15.77
C LYS A 59 13.74 -18.26 -14.25
N TRP A 60 14.19 -19.28 -13.54
CA TRP A 60 14.26 -19.26 -12.07
C TRP A 60 15.18 -18.15 -11.54
N LEU A 61 16.32 -17.89 -12.20
CA LEU A 61 17.20 -16.77 -11.85
C LEU A 61 16.48 -15.42 -12.02
N GLU A 62 15.71 -15.26 -13.10
CA GLU A 62 14.90 -14.06 -13.34
C GLU A 62 13.84 -13.84 -12.24
N ILE A 63 13.17 -14.93 -11.82
CA ILE A 63 12.16 -14.92 -10.77
C ILE A 63 12.80 -14.61 -9.41
N SER A 64 13.85 -15.35 -9.04
CA SER A 64 14.52 -15.24 -7.75
C SER A 64 15.20 -13.89 -7.52
N TYR A 65 15.66 -13.20 -8.58
CA TYR A 65 16.18 -11.83 -8.46
C TYR A 65 15.14 -10.85 -7.91
N LYS A 66 13.85 -11.09 -8.19
CA LYS A 66 12.74 -10.26 -7.70
C LYS A 66 12.29 -10.65 -6.28
N LEU A 67 12.81 -11.74 -5.71
CA LEU A 67 12.48 -12.25 -4.36
C LEU A 67 13.46 -11.74 -3.30
N ARG A 68 13.09 -11.85 -2.01
CA ARG A 68 13.99 -11.48 -0.90
C ARG A 68 14.95 -12.63 -0.61
N LYS A 69 16.26 -12.35 -0.63
CA LYS A 69 17.35 -13.36 -0.60
C LYS A 69 17.64 -13.98 0.79
N VAL A 70 16.71 -13.88 1.75
CA VAL A 70 16.92 -14.34 3.15
C VAL A 70 16.15 -15.62 3.49
N HIS A 71 15.76 -16.37 2.46
CA HIS A 71 14.85 -17.51 2.55
C HIS A 71 15.50 -18.78 1.98
N THR A 72 15.04 -19.95 2.44
CA THR A 72 15.42 -21.26 1.87
C THR A 72 14.87 -21.39 0.45
N LEU A 73 15.39 -22.32 -0.36
CA LEU A 73 14.93 -22.47 -1.75
C LEU A 73 13.44 -22.84 -1.82
N LYS A 74 12.98 -23.66 -0.86
CA LYS A 74 11.56 -24.01 -0.71
C LYS A 74 10.68 -22.80 -0.41
N GLU A 75 11.08 -21.95 0.52
CA GLU A 75 10.37 -20.71 0.84
C GLU A 75 10.30 -19.76 -0.35
N LEU A 76 11.38 -19.67 -1.14
CA LEU A 76 11.42 -18.86 -2.35
C LEU A 76 10.50 -19.40 -3.44
N VAL A 77 10.45 -20.72 -3.64
CA VAL A 77 9.53 -21.34 -4.60
C VAL A 77 8.08 -21.12 -4.18
N LEU A 78 7.76 -21.25 -2.89
CA LEU A 78 6.43 -20.94 -2.36
C LEU A 78 6.08 -19.45 -2.51
N GLU A 79 7.01 -18.54 -2.20
CA GLU A 79 6.82 -17.10 -2.41
C GLU A 79 6.59 -16.80 -3.91
N ALA A 80 7.33 -17.45 -4.80
CA ALA A 80 7.15 -17.32 -6.25
C ALA A 80 5.77 -17.84 -6.69
N LYS A 81 5.32 -19.02 -6.22
CA LYS A 81 3.99 -19.57 -6.53
C LYS A 81 2.90 -18.62 -6.04
N GLU A 82 3.05 -18.06 -4.84
CA GLU A 82 2.12 -17.05 -4.32
C GLU A 82 2.15 -15.77 -5.15
N ARG A 83 3.30 -15.32 -5.68
CA ARG A 83 3.36 -14.14 -6.55
C ARG A 83 2.71 -14.37 -7.91
N VAL A 84 2.87 -15.55 -8.49
CA VAL A 84 2.24 -15.93 -9.78
C VAL A 84 0.73 -16.13 -9.60
N LYS A 85 0.28 -16.68 -8.46
CA LYS A 85 -1.15 -16.75 -8.09
C LYS A 85 -1.73 -15.38 -7.73
N ASN A 86 -0.97 -14.54 -7.02
CA ASN A 86 -1.41 -13.22 -6.53
C ASN A 86 -0.86 -12.04 -7.36
N VAL A 87 -0.85 -12.12 -8.69
CA VAL A 87 -0.44 -11.01 -9.59
C VAL A 87 -1.11 -9.67 -9.22
N TYR A 88 -2.31 -9.72 -8.63
CA TYR A 88 -3.09 -8.55 -8.24
C TYR A 88 -2.70 -7.88 -6.91
N LYS A 89 -1.89 -8.51 -6.05
CA LYS A 89 -1.58 -7.96 -4.70
C LYS A 89 -0.23 -7.25 -4.61
N ASN A 90 0.74 -7.59 -5.46
CA ASN A 90 2.10 -7.08 -5.31
C ASN A 90 2.40 -5.93 -6.29
N LYS A 91 2.44 -4.72 -5.73
CA LYS A 91 2.92 -3.44 -6.27
C LYS A 91 2.01 -2.75 -7.30
N LYS A 92 1.27 -1.76 -6.78
CA LYS A 92 0.38 -0.82 -7.50
C LYS A 92 -0.78 -1.54 -8.15
N CYS A 93 -1.89 -1.68 -7.41
CA CYS A 93 -3.17 -2.07 -7.97
C CYS A 93 -3.41 -1.28 -9.26
N LYS A 94 -3.18 -1.91 -10.41
CA LYS A 94 -4.02 -1.70 -11.58
C LYS A 94 -5.36 -2.29 -11.16
N VAL A 95 -6.07 -1.49 -10.36
CA VAL A 95 -7.52 -1.43 -10.41
C VAL A 95 -7.85 -1.61 -11.88
N HIS A 96 -8.50 -2.74 -12.24
CA HIS A 96 -8.86 -3.02 -13.63
C HIS A 96 -9.30 -1.70 -14.27
N PRO A 97 -8.82 -1.31 -15.46
CA PRO A 97 -9.13 0.01 -16.03
C PRO A 97 -10.63 0.30 -15.99
N ASP A 98 -11.44 -0.76 -16.13
CA ASP A 98 -12.91 -0.71 -16.09
C ASP A 98 -13.55 -0.86 -14.69
N LEU A 99 -12.77 -1.07 -13.62
CA LEU A 99 -13.33 -1.09 -12.27
C LEU A 99 -13.86 0.31 -11.93
N PRO A 100 -15.15 0.44 -11.62
CA PRO A 100 -15.72 1.74 -11.32
C PRO A 100 -15.04 2.37 -10.10
N LYS A 101 -14.77 3.68 -10.16
CA LYS A 101 -14.23 4.44 -9.03
C LYS A 101 -15.35 4.88 -8.11
N LYS A 102 -15.09 4.84 -6.79
CA LYS A 102 -16.05 5.31 -5.78
C LYS A 102 -16.34 6.81 -6.01
N PRO A 103 -17.61 7.24 -5.90
CA PRO A 103 -17.95 8.65 -6.04
C PRO A 103 -17.37 9.46 -4.88
N LEU A 104 -17.04 10.73 -5.14
CA LEU A 104 -16.51 11.63 -4.14
C LEU A 104 -17.62 12.11 -3.20
N PRO A 105 -17.42 12.09 -1.88
CA PRO A 105 -18.33 12.69 -0.91
C PRO A 105 -18.62 14.18 -1.18
N PRO A 106 -19.76 14.73 -0.75
CA PRO A 106 -20.19 16.10 -1.05
C PRO A 106 -19.13 17.18 -0.75
N TYR A 107 -18.47 17.09 0.41
CA TYR A 107 -17.38 17.99 0.79
C TYR A 107 -16.20 17.94 -0.19
N LEU A 108 -15.81 16.75 -0.64
CA LEU A 108 -14.69 16.58 -1.59
C LEU A 108 -15.06 17.04 -3.01
N CYS A 109 -16.34 16.94 -3.40
CA CYS A 109 -16.83 17.55 -4.64
C CYS A 109 -16.64 19.07 -4.62
N PHE A 110 -17.12 19.72 -3.56
CA PHE A 110 -16.91 21.16 -3.36
C PHE A 110 -15.43 21.53 -3.32
N PHE A 111 -14.63 20.75 -2.58
CA PHE A 111 -13.20 20.97 -2.48
C PHE A 111 -12.52 20.87 -3.84
N LYS A 112 -12.83 19.85 -4.65
CA LYS A 112 -12.28 19.67 -5.99
C LYS A 112 -12.60 20.85 -6.91
N GLU A 113 -13.84 21.32 -6.88
CA GLU A 113 -14.28 22.46 -7.69
C GLU A 113 -13.55 23.75 -7.32
N LYS A 114 -13.38 24.02 -6.02
CA LYS A 114 -12.78 25.27 -5.54
C LYS A 114 -11.26 25.22 -5.41
N ARG A 115 -10.63 24.04 -5.39
CA ARG A 115 -9.18 23.87 -5.20
C ARG A 115 -8.35 24.57 -6.27
N LEU A 116 -8.82 24.68 -7.51
CA LEU A 116 -8.06 25.35 -8.58
C LEU A 116 -8.15 26.89 -8.51
N LEU A 117 -9.26 27.41 -7.98
CA LEU A 117 -9.52 28.85 -7.90
C LEU A 117 -8.82 29.51 -6.71
N TYR A 118 -8.71 28.81 -5.58
CA TYR A 118 -8.22 29.40 -4.34
C TYR A 118 -6.70 29.71 -4.30
N PRO A 119 -5.82 28.92 -4.94
CA PRO A 119 -4.41 29.30 -5.09
C PRO A 119 -4.23 30.58 -5.91
N GLN A 120 -5.09 30.83 -6.89
CA GLN A 120 -5.07 32.06 -7.70
C GLN A 120 -5.51 33.28 -6.89
N MET A 121 -6.53 33.11 -6.04
CA MET A 121 -7.05 34.19 -5.18
C MET A 121 -6.18 34.45 -3.93
N HIS A 122 -5.41 33.46 -3.49
CA HIS A 122 -4.56 33.53 -2.31
C HIS A 122 -3.15 32.97 -2.59
N PRO A 123 -2.36 33.62 -3.48
CA PRO A 123 -1.04 33.12 -3.87
C PRO A 123 -0.03 33.12 -2.72
N LYS A 124 -0.30 33.88 -1.65
CA LYS A 124 0.54 33.97 -0.45
C LYS A 124 0.34 32.82 0.54
N LEU A 125 -0.76 32.06 0.42
CA LEU A 125 -1.10 31.00 1.37
C LEU A 125 -0.54 29.64 0.95
N ARG A 126 -0.01 28.88 1.90
CA ARG A 126 0.41 27.49 1.65
C ARG A 126 -0.81 26.59 1.44
N ASN A 127 -0.63 25.51 0.67
CA ASN A 127 -1.68 24.52 0.38
C ASN A 127 -2.39 23.97 1.63
N GLN A 128 -1.67 23.81 2.74
CA GLN A 128 -2.23 23.37 4.02
C GLN A 128 -3.24 24.40 4.58
N GLU A 129 -2.93 25.69 4.48
CA GLU A 129 -3.77 26.78 4.94
C GLU A 129 -5.00 26.94 4.03
N LEU A 130 -4.81 26.82 2.71
CA LEU A 130 -5.92 26.80 1.74
C LEU A 130 -6.92 25.68 2.05
N THR A 131 -6.43 24.50 2.44
CA THR A 131 -7.30 23.38 2.80
C THR A 131 -8.13 23.67 4.05
N LYS A 132 -7.54 24.34 5.04
CA LYS A 132 -8.24 24.79 6.25
C LYS A 132 -9.29 25.85 5.92
N VAL A 133 -8.97 26.81 5.05
CA VAL A 133 -9.91 27.85 4.59
C VAL A 133 -11.10 27.23 3.86
N LEU A 134 -10.87 26.32 2.91
CA LEU A 134 -11.93 25.61 2.18
C LEU A 134 -12.82 24.77 3.11
N SER A 135 -12.22 24.12 4.11
CA SER A 135 -12.96 23.38 5.14
C SER A 135 -13.92 24.29 5.92
N LYS A 136 -13.44 25.46 6.35
CA LYS A 136 -14.27 26.46 7.05
C LYS A 136 -15.37 27.02 6.14
N LYS A 137 -15.05 27.32 4.88
CA LYS A 137 -16.00 27.82 3.88
C LYS A 137 -17.14 26.82 3.66
N TYR A 138 -16.83 25.52 3.50
CA TYR A 138 -17.86 24.50 3.32
C TYR A 138 -18.79 24.36 4.53
N LYS A 139 -18.24 24.43 5.75
CA LYS A 139 -19.06 24.38 6.98
C LYS A 139 -20.05 25.55 7.05
N GLY A 140 -19.60 26.75 6.65
CA GLY A 140 -20.43 27.96 6.59
C GLY A 140 -21.32 28.11 5.35
N LEU A 141 -21.33 27.15 4.42
CA LEU A 141 -22.21 27.24 3.25
C LEU A 141 -23.69 27.11 3.66
N PRO A 142 -24.60 27.84 2.97
CA PRO A 142 -26.04 27.65 3.10
C PRO A 142 -26.43 26.20 2.83
N GLU A 143 -27.45 25.72 3.54
CA GLU A 143 -27.90 24.33 3.43
C GLU A 143 -28.38 24.00 2.01
N GLN A 144 -29.03 24.94 1.32
CA GLN A 144 -29.43 24.81 -0.08
C GLN A 144 -28.24 24.47 -1.01
N MET A 145 -27.10 25.12 -0.81
CA MET A 145 -25.89 24.85 -1.59
C MET A 145 -25.29 23.49 -1.25
N LYS A 146 -25.31 23.08 0.03
CA LYS A 146 -24.86 21.75 0.47
C LYS A 146 -25.74 20.65 -0.10
N LEU A 147 -27.06 20.85 -0.10
CA LEU A 147 -28.06 19.91 -0.63
C LEU A 147 -27.78 19.57 -2.10
N LYS A 148 -27.38 20.55 -2.92
CA LYS A 148 -26.96 20.31 -4.31
C LYS A 148 -25.85 19.26 -4.40
N TYR A 149 -24.81 19.36 -3.57
CA TYR A 149 -23.71 18.39 -3.55
C TYR A 149 -24.13 17.02 -2.97
N ILE A 150 -25.04 17.01 -2.01
CA ILE A 150 -25.58 15.78 -1.41
C ILE A 150 -26.39 15.00 -2.46
N GLN A 151 -27.32 15.66 -3.16
CA GLN A 151 -28.11 15.04 -4.23
C GLN A 151 -27.21 14.52 -5.36
N TYR A 152 -26.23 15.32 -5.78
CA TYR A 152 -25.25 14.89 -6.78
C TYR A 152 -24.49 13.62 -6.34
N PHE A 153 -24.05 13.56 -5.08
CA PHE A 153 -23.39 12.38 -4.53
C PHE A 153 -24.30 11.15 -4.50
N GLN A 154 -25.57 11.31 -4.12
CA GLN A 154 -26.55 10.22 -4.10
C GLN A 154 -26.76 9.63 -5.50
N LYS A 155 -26.93 10.48 -6.52
CA LYS A 155 -27.03 10.05 -7.92
C LYS A 155 -25.78 9.29 -8.37
N LYS A 156 -24.59 9.84 -8.13
CA LYS A 156 -23.31 9.18 -8.48
C LYS A 156 -23.09 7.86 -7.74
N LYS A 157 -23.61 7.74 -6.51
CA LYS A 157 -23.58 6.50 -5.72
C LYS A 157 -24.47 5.42 -6.34
N GLN A 158 -25.63 5.78 -6.90
CA GLN A 158 -26.47 4.84 -7.63
C GLN A 158 -25.81 4.39 -8.95
N GLU A 159 -25.30 5.32 -9.75
CA GLU A 159 -24.56 5.01 -10.98
C GLU A 159 -23.36 4.08 -10.70
N PHE A 160 -22.61 4.35 -9.63
CA PHE A 160 -21.50 3.50 -9.21
C PHE A 160 -21.94 2.07 -8.90
N LYS A 161 -23.07 1.89 -8.19
CA LYS A 161 -23.60 0.55 -7.89
C LYS A 161 -23.97 -0.21 -9.16
N GLN A 162 -24.61 0.46 -10.11
CA GLN A 162 -25.00 -0.15 -11.40
C GLN A 162 -23.77 -0.57 -12.21
N LYS A 163 -22.80 0.33 -12.37
CA LYS A 163 -21.54 0.03 -13.07
C LYS A 163 -20.76 -1.09 -12.38
N LEU A 164 -20.75 -1.12 -11.05
CA LEU A 164 -20.08 -2.18 -10.30
C LEU A 164 -20.78 -3.53 -10.50
N ALA A 165 -22.10 -3.55 -10.57
CA ALA A 165 -22.86 -4.77 -10.87
C ALA A 165 -22.58 -5.27 -12.29
N GLN A 166 -22.52 -4.38 -13.28
CA GLN A 166 -22.13 -4.72 -14.66
C GLN A 166 -20.70 -5.25 -14.72
N PHE A 167 -19.74 -4.57 -14.09
CA PHE A 167 -18.35 -5.00 -14.03
C PHE A 167 -18.22 -6.43 -13.46
N ARG A 168 -18.97 -6.75 -12.40
CA ARG A 168 -19.00 -8.10 -11.82
C ARG A 168 -19.53 -9.17 -12.77
N LYS A 169 -20.41 -8.82 -13.73
CA LYS A 169 -20.92 -9.74 -14.74
C LYS A 169 -19.88 -10.01 -15.84
N TYR A 170 -19.21 -8.96 -16.31
CA TYR A 170 -18.23 -9.06 -17.41
C TYR A 170 -16.85 -9.55 -16.98
N HIS A 171 -16.51 -9.47 -15.68
CA HIS A 171 -15.21 -9.87 -15.14
C HIS A 171 -15.35 -10.83 -13.94
N PRO A 172 -15.83 -12.08 -14.17
CA PRO A 172 -16.01 -13.07 -13.10
C PRO A 172 -14.68 -13.46 -12.42
N ASP A 173 -13.57 -13.48 -13.15
CA ASP A 173 -12.24 -13.87 -12.67
C ASP A 173 -11.71 -12.93 -11.57
N VAL A 174 -12.07 -11.65 -11.63
CA VAL A 174 -11.70 -10.64 -10.62
C VAL A 174 -12.50 -10.83 -9.33
N VAL A 175 -13.72 -11.36 -9.41
CA VAL A 175 -14.62 -11.54 -8.26
C VAL A 175 -14.31 -12.84 -7.50
N GLN A 176 -13.98 -13.93 -8.20
CA GLN A 176 -13.68 -15.23 -7.58
C GLN A 176 -12.47 -15.15 -6.65
N ASN A 177 -11.43 -14.41 -7.03
CA ASN A 177 -10.20 -14.24 -6.23
C ASN A 177 -10.38 -13.39 -4.96
N SER A 178 -11.52 -12.71 -4.80
CA SER A 178 -11.85 -11.95 -3.58
C SER A 178 -12.53 -12.82 -2.50
N LYS A 179 -13.15 -13.94 -2.89
CA LYS A 179 -13.93 -14.81 -1.98
C LYS A 179 -13.04 -15.67 -1.08
N THR A 180 -11.80 -15.97 -1.47
CA THR A 180 -10.82 -16.70 -0.64
C THR A 180 -10.01 -15.80 0.29
N SER A 181 -10.18 -14.47 0.21
CA SER A 181 -9.60 -13.58 1.23
C SER A 181 -10.49 -13.57 2.47
N VAL A 182 -10.13 -14.40 3.45
CA VAL A 182 -10.51 -14.21 4.86
C VAL A 182 -9.89 -12.88 5.31
N VAL A 183 -10.49 -11.77 4.88
CA VAL A 183 -10.22 -10.45 5.45
C VAL A 183 -11.00 -10.41 6.76
N PRO A 184 -10.38 -10.18 7.93
CA PRO A 184 -11.11 -9.94 9.16
C PRO A 184 -12.09 -8.80 8.91
N LYS A 185 -13.40 -9.10 9.02
CA LYS A 185 -14.46 -8.10 9.02
C LYS A 185 -14.08 -7.06 10.08
N ARG A 186 -13.62 -5.88 9.67
CA ARG A 186 -13.70 -4.71 10.54
C ARG A 186 -15.19 -4.54 10.85
N SER A 187 -15.52 -4.63 12.13
CA SER A 187 -16.86 -4.61 12.70
C SER A 187 -17.72 -3.48 12.11
N PRO A 188 -19.02 -3.71 11.89
CA PRO A 188 -19.94 -2.61 11.64
C PRO A 188 -20.21 -1.95 12.99
N THR A 189 -19.65 -0.77 13.21
CA THR A 189 -20.13 0.10 14.30
C THR A 189 -20.00 1.54 13.88
N LYS A 190 -21.12 2.11 13.43
CA LYS A 190 -21.74 3.28 14.03
C LYS A 190 -22.96 3.63 13.19
N ASP A 191 -24.10 3.39 13.83
CA ASP A 191 -25.42 3.84 13.43
C ASP A 191 -25.42 5.31 13.01
N GLN A 192 -26.29 5.59 12.05
CA GLN A 192 -26.64 6.92 11.61
C GLN A 192 -27.24 7.70 12.79
N LYS A 193 -26.41 8.42 13.56
CA LYS A 193 -26.90 9.44 14.48
C LYS A 193 -27.01 10.78 13.75
N LYS A 194 -28.25 11.28 13.70
CA LYS A 194 -28.67 12.56 13.13
C LYS A 194 -27.80 13.71 13.67
N PHE A 195 -27.44 14.62 12.78
CA PHE A 195 -26.80 15.90 13.11
C PHE A 195 -27.81 16.80 13.84
N GLN A 196 -27.79 16.81 15.16
CA GLN A 196 -28.19 17.97 15.97
C GLN A 196 -27.68 17.79 17.41
N GLY A 197 -26.89 18.74 17.92
CA GLY A 197 -26.56 18.83 19.34
C GLY A 197 -25.09 19.12 19.67
N ASN A 198 -24.83 20.40 19.94
CA ASN A 198 -23.80 20.99 20.81
C ASN A 198 -22.30 20.60 20.65
N VAL A 199 -21.58 21.35 19.81
CA VAL A 199 -20.11 21.25 19.60
C VAL A 199 -19.30 22.00 20.67
N LYS A 200 -19.93 22.81 21.53
CA LYS A 200 -19.22 23.60 22.54
C LYS A 200 -18.76 22.76 23.74
N GLU A 201 -19.58 21.81 24.18
CA GLU A 201 -19.30 20.99 25.36
C GLU A 201 -18.19 19.95 25.08
N VAL A 202 -18.23 19.29 23.92
CA VAL A 202 -17.24 18.28 23.50
C VAL A 202 -15.85 18.90 23.25
N LYS A 203 -15.77 20.17 22.83
CA LYS A 203 -14.49 20.87 22.69
C LYS A 203 -13.85 21.15 24.04
N SER A 204 -14.61 21.64 25.03
CA SER A 204 -14.08 21.88 26.37
C SER A 204 -13.65 20.58 27.07
N LEU A 205 -14.39 19.49 26.83
CA LEU A 205 -14.09 18.19 27.41
C LEU A 205 -12.84 17.56 26.77
N LEU A 206 -12.62 17.78 25.47
CA LEU A 206 -11.41 17.31 24.77
C LEU A 206 -10.17 18.18 25.09
N GLU A 207 -10.32 19.49 25.26
CA GLU A 207 -9.23 20.39 25.68
C GLU A 207 -8.75 20.06 27.10
N ASN A 208 -9.68 19.74 28.02
CA ASN A 208 -9.34 19.27 29.37
C ASN A 208 -8.73 17.86 29.36
N TYR A 209 -9.23 16.93 28.53
CA TYR A 209 -8.69 15.57 28.43
C TYR A 209 -7.27 15.51 27.83
N PHE A 210 -6.94 16.43 26.91
CA PHE A 210 -5.58 16.53 26.37
C PHE A 210 -4.60 17.23 27.33
N SER A 211 -5.09 18.12 28.20
CA SER A 211 -4.26 18.82 29.19
C SER A 211 -3.92 17.93 30.39
N GLU A 212 -4.79 16.98 30.75
CA GLU A 212 -4.55 16.00 31.83
C GLU A 212 -3.83 14.72 31.39
N LEU A 213 -3.57 14.53 30.10
CA LEU A 213 -2.73 13.43 29.61
C LEU A 213 -1.23 13.72 29.82
N LYS A 214 -0.84 13.92 31.09
CA LYS A 214 0.55 13.73 31.50
C LYS A 214 0.83 12.23 31.39
N PHE A 215 1.72 11.85 30.47
CA PHE A 215 2.30 10.51 30.43
C PHE A 215 3.08 10.28 31.74
N TYR A 216 2.41 9.80 32.78
CA TYR A 216 3.10 9.29 33.96
C TYR A 216 3.66 7.90 33.61
N GLY A 217 4.92 7.91 33.18
CA GLY A 217 5.66 6.69 32.84
C GLY A 217 6.26 6.70 31.44
N GLU A 218 6.87 7.80 30.99
CA GLU A 218 7.97 7.64 30.04
C GLU A 218 9.01 6.71 30.70
N PRO A 219 9.39 5.57 30.08
CA PRO A 219 10.59 4.87 30.53
C PRO A 219 11.72 5.90 30.49
N LYS A 220 12.48 6.02 31.60
CA LYS A 220 13.67 6.88 31.62
C LYS A 220 14.44 6.60 30.34
N LYS A 221 14.70 7.66 29.56
CA LYS A 221 15.58 7.60 28.38
C LYS A 221 16.73 6.65 28.74
N THR A 222 16.97 5.64 27.90
CA THR A 222 18.14 4.78 28.09
C THR A 222 19.34 5.70 28.34
N PRO A 223 20.22 5.39 29.32
CA PRO A 223 21.38 6.23 29.59
C PRO A 223 22.06 6.49 28.25
N MET A 224 22.19 7.78 27.94
CA MET A 224 22.64 8.28 26.64
C MET A 224 23.83 7.43 26.19
N ASN A 225 23.75 6.80 25.02
CA ASN A 225 24.87 6.03 24.44
C ASN A 225 26.11 6.94 24.47
N THR A 226 27.25 6.43 24.93
CA THR A 226 28.52 7.17 25.05
C THR A 226 28.86 7.92 23.76
N TYR A 227 28.53 7.36 22.60
CA TYR A 227 28.68 8.03 21.31
C TYR A 227 27.80 9.29 21.15
N HIS A 228 26.55 9.24 21.62
CA HIS A 228 25.64 10.39 21.58
C HIS A 228 26.06 11.47 22.59
N LYS A 229 26.61 11.07 23.76
CA LYS A 229 27.15 12.01 24.75
C LYS A 229 28.39 12.73 24.20
N PHE A 230 29.27 12.00 23.51
CA PHE A 230 30.46 12.56 22.87
C PHE A 230 30.11 13.59 21.78
N TYR A 231 29.08 13.32 20.97
CA TYR A 231 28.65 14.27 19.93
C TYR A 231 28.05 15.57 20.51
N GLU A 232 27.27 15.48 21.59
CA GLU A 232 26.72 16.68 22.25
C GLU A 232 27.80 17.51 22.95
N ASP A 233 28.79 16.86 23.59
CA ASP A 233 29.92 17.56 24.20
C ASP A 233 30.80 18.24 23.13
N LEU A 234 31.02 17.61 21.98
CA LEU A 234 31.75 18.21 20.85
C LEU A 234 31.04 19.39 20.19
N TRP A 235 29.71 19.42 20.22
CA TRP A 235 28.92 20.54 19.67
C TRP A 235 28.69 21.65 20.71
N SER A 236 28.80 21.32 22.00
CA SER A 236 28.67 22.28 23.10
C SER A 236 30.01 22.89 23.52
N SER A 237 31.14 22.26 23.18
CA SER A 237 32.46 22.84 23.39
C SER A 237 32.64 24.05 22.49
N ARG A 238 32.93 25.19 23.12
CA ARG A 238 33.18 26.48 22.48
C ARG A 238 34.49 26.53 21.69
N GLU A 239 35.18 25.40 21.54
CA GLU A 239 36.52 25.27 20.97
C GLU A 239 36.53 25.29 19.42
N LEU A 240 35.37 25.38 18.77
CA LEU A 240 35.25 25.54 17.31
C LEU A 240 34.63 26.89 16.88
N GLN A 241 34.63 27.90 17.76
CA GLN A 241 34.28 29.28 17.37
C GLN A 241 35.49 30.15 17.00
N ASP A 242 36.72 29.65 17.12
CA ASP A 242 37.94 30.40 16.78
C ASP A 242 38.64 29.87 15.51
N LEU A 243 37.88 29.67 14.44
CA LEU A 243 38.44 29.65 13.08
C LEU A 243 37.96 30.91 12.35
N PRO A 244 38.88 31.77 11.86
CA PRO A 244 38.51 33.01 11.20
C PRO A 244 37.82 32.73 9.85
N PRO A 245 36.99 33.68 9.37
CA PRO A 245 36.20 33.56 8.15
C PRO A 245 37.03 33.46 6.86
#